data_AF-A0A0D9WGC5-F1
#
_entry.id   AF-A0A0D9WGC5-F1
#
_cell.length_a   1.000
_cell.length_b   1.000
_cell.length_c   1.000
_cell.angle_alpha   90.00
_cell.angle_beta   90.00
_cell.angle_gamma   90.00
#
_symmetry.space_group_name_H-M   'P 1'
#
loop_
_entity.id
_entity.type
_entity.pdbx_description
1 polymer ?
#
loop_
_entity_poly.entity_id
_entity_poly.type
_entity_poly.pdbx_seq_one_letter_code
_entity_poly.pdbx_strand_id
1 'polypeptide(L)'
;MSSNAANKWRIISSKEEYGTIRANFTMEPWFCSKKTDCSCEHPEEIQYDTSRIWVLDSPNIPKPPPQTERLQIMRSDLSKLDRAKGKTDVDRFLKDNPEYTTTLSASNFDFSTPKIIKETISESAKWAITKAGREAYNELATDVPSASGK
;
A
#
# COMPACT_ATOMS: atom_id res chain seq x y z
N MET A 1 30.73 -22.15 -10.54
CA MET A 1 29.94 -21.41 -9.53
C MET A 1 29.72 -20.01 -10.05
N SER A 2 28.52 -19.69 -10.54
CA SER A 2 28.11 -18.32 -10.83
C SER A 2 26.60 -18.26 -10.62
N SER A 3 26.17 -17.81 -9.44
CA SER A 3 24.77 -17.60 -9.10
C SER A 3 24.45 -16.11 -9.25
N ASN A 4 24.12 -15.67 -10.46
CA ASN A 4 23.65 -14.29 -10.70
C ASN A 4 22.13 -14.17 -10.52
N ALA A 5 21.56 -14.77 -9.46
CA ALA A 5 20.16 -14.56 -9.12
C ALA A 5 20.01 -13.29 -8.25
N ALA A 6 20.23 -12.13 -8.86
CA ALA A 6 19.89 -10.87 -8.21
C ALA A 6 18.35 -10.71 -8.19
N ASN A 7 17.77 -10.50 -7.01
CA ASN A 7 16.36 -10.17 -6.84
C ASN A 7 16.10 -8.78 -7.45
N LYS A 8 15.72 -8.73 -8.73
CA LYS A 8 15.43 -7.49 -9.46
C LYS A 8 13.95 -7.13 -9.36
N TRP A 9 13.66 -5.84 -9.21
CA TRP A 9 12.29 -5.34 -9.19
C TRP A 9 11.67 -5.31 -10.59
N ARG A 10 10.39 -5.70 -10.65
CA ARG A 10 9.67 -6.01 -11.88
C ARG A 10 8.25 -5.45 -11.79
N ILE A 11 7.72 -4.96 -12.91
CA ILE A 11 6.33 -4.52 -13.04
C ILE A 11 5.49 -5.73 -13.40
N ILE A 12 4.45 -5.97 -12.62
CA ILE A 12 3.42 -6.96 -12.92
C ILE A 12 2.29 -6.28 -13.68
N SER A 13 1.89 -6.87 -14.80
CA SER A 13 1.03 -6.21 -15.80
C SER A 13 -0.42 -6.04 -15.35
N SER A 14 -0.88 -6.82 -14.37
CA SER A 14 -2.26 -6.75 -13.87
C SER A 14 -2.35 -6.88 -12.35
N LYS A 15 -3.39 -6.27 -11.76
CA LYS A 15 -3.73 -6.41 -10.33
C LYS A 15 -4.01 -7.87 -9.96
N GLU A 16 -4.62 -8.65 -10.86
CA GLU A 16 -4.97 -10.05 -10.62
C GLU A 16 -3.75 -10.96 -10.54
N GLU A 17 -2.80 -10.80 -11.47
CA GLU A 17 -1.54 -11.53 -11.46
C GLU A 17 -0.74 -11.18 -10.20
N TYR A 18 -0.61 -9.89 -9.89
CA TYR A 18 0.04 -9.43 -8.66
C TYR A 18 -0.63 -10.02 -7.40
N GLY A 19 -1.97 -10.03 -7.39
CA GLY A 19 -2.78 -10.64 -6.34
C GLY A 19 -2.56 -12.15 -6.18
N THR A 20 -2.24 -12.86 -7.26
CA THR A 20 -1.95 -14.31 -7.25
C THR A 20 -0.56 -14.57 -6.69
N ILE A 21 0.43 -13.81 -7.16
CA ILE A 21 1.82 -13.90 -6.72
C ILE A 21 1.92 -13.66 -5.21
N ARG A 22 1.30 -12.57 -4.72
CA ARG A 22 1.37 -12.21 -3.29
C ARG A 22 0.69 -13.24 -2.39
N ALA A 23 -0.40 -13.86 -2.84
CA ALA A 23 -1.19 -14.80 -2.04
C ALA A 23 -0.46 -16.14 -1.85
N ASN A 24 0.33 -16.54 -2.85
CA ASN A 24 1.04 -17.81 -2.86
C ASN A 24 2.54 -17.67 -2.60
N PHE A 25 3.03 -16.48 -2.22
CA PHE A 25 4.46 -16.14 -2.25
C PHE A 25 5.38 -17.16 -1.56
N THR A 26 4.98 -17.71 -0.41
CA THR A 26 5.80 -18.71 0.30
C THR A 26 5.77 -20.09 -0.36
N MET A 27 4.63 -20.50 -0.93
CA MET A 27 4.49 -21.80 -1.60
C MET A 27 5.06 -21.78 -3.02
N GLU A 28 4.89 -20.66 -3.71
CA GLU A 28 5.22 -20.49 -5.11
C GLU A 28 5.97 -19.17 -5.31
N PRO A 29 7.23 -19.06 -4.85
CA PRO A 29 7.99 -17.83 -4.95
C PRO A 29 8.05 -17.32 -6.39
N TRP A 30 8.03 -16.01 -6.54
CA TRP A 30 8.10 -15.39 -7.84
C TRP A 30 9.54 -15.23 -8.29
N PHE A 31 9.81 -15.59 -9.54
CA PHE A 31 11.10 -15.41 -10.19
C PHE A 31 10.88 -14.77 -11.55
N CYS A 32 11.88 -14.03 -12.03
CA CYS A 32 11.91 -13.36 -13.33
C CYS A 32 11.42 -14.25 -14.49
N SER A 33 11.74 -15.55 -14.47
CA SER A 33 11.44 -16.52 -15.52
C SER A 33 9.97 -16.88 -15.61
N LYS A 34 9.17 -16.52 -14.60
CA LYS A 34 7.72 -16.70 -14.62
C LYS A 34 6.99 -15.65 -15.47
N LYS A 35 7.63 -14.51 -15.74
CA LYS A 35 7.08 -13.50 -16.63
C LYS A 35 7.47 -13.84 -18.06
N THR A 36 6.47 -13.99 -18.93
CA THR A 36 6.68 -14.20 -20.37
C THR A 36 7.58 -13.10 -20.93
N ASP A 37 8.54 -13.49 -21.78
CA ASP A 37 9.53 -12.59 -22.38
C ASP A 37 10.46 -11.87 -21.36
N CYS A 38 10.55 -12.37 -20.13
CA CYS A 38 11.45 -11.85 -19.11
C CYS A 38 12.49 -12.90 -18.68
N SER A 39 13.73 -12.45 -18.55
CA SER A 39 14.86 -13.20 -17.98
C SER A 39 15.45 -12.44 -16.79
N CYS A 40 16.07 -13.16 -15.86
CA CYS A 40 16.78 -12.57 -14.72
C CYS A 40 17.99 -11.75 -15.16
N GLU A 41 18.51 -11.99 -16.36
CA GLU A 41 19.62 -11.20 -16.91
C GLU A 41 19.18 -9.80 -17.33
N HIS A 42 17.90 -9.61 -17.71
CA HIS A 42 17.38 -8.28 -18.05
C HIS A 42 17.53 -7.32 -16.86
N PRO A 43 17.80 -6.03 -17.12
CA PRO A 43 17.85 -5.01 -16.07
C PRO A 43 16.54 -4.98 -15.27
N GLU A 44 16.59 -4.40 -14.08
CA GLU A 44 15.39 -4.08 -13.32
C GLU A 44 14.49 -3.11 -14.08
N GLU A 45 13.18 -3.35 -14.03
CA GLU A 45 12.20 -2.47 -14.70
C GLU A 45 11.94 -1.22 -13.85
N ILE A 46 12.14 -1.34 -12.54
CA ILE A 46 12.07 -0.24 -11.59
C ILE A 46 13.33 -0.32 -10.74
N GLN A 47 14.03 0.79 -10.59
CA GLN A 47 15.20 0.88 -9.73
C GLN A 47 14.78 1.16 -8.29
N TYR A 48 15.40 0.44 -7.35
CA TYR A 48 15.16 0.67 -5.92
C TYR A 48 15.86 1.95 -5.45
N ASP A 49 15.15 3.07 -5.53
CA ASP A 49 15.66 4.39 -5.20
C ASP A 49 14.61 5.28 -4.50
N THR A 50 14.95 6.55 -4.32
CA THR A 50 14.07 7.56 -3.71
C THR A 50 13.16 8.28 -4.71
N SER A 51 13.06 7.81 -5.96
CA SER A 51 12.15 8.41 -6.96
C SER A 51 10.68 8.12 -6.64
N ARG A 52 10.42 7.11 -5.82
CA ARG A 52 9.10 6.63 -5.41
C ARG A 52 9.13 6.21 -3.95
N ILE A 53 7.97 6.17 -3.31
CA ILE A 53 7.81 5.60 -1.98
C ILE A 53 7.58 4.11 -2.13
N TRP A 54 8.44 3.31 -1.50
CA TRP A 54 8.33 1.86 -1.53
C TRP A 54 7.53 1.34 -0.36
N VAL A 55 6.77 0.28 -0.61
CA VAL A 55 5.97 -0.40 0.40
C VAL A 55 6.12 -1.91 0.27
N LEU A 56 6.14 -2.62 1.40
CA LEU A 56 6.25 -4.08 1.45
C LEU A 56 5.05 -4.67 2.18
N ASP A 57 4.29 -5.51 1.48
CA ASP A 57 3.27 -6.36 2.10
C ASP A 57 3.94 -7.49 2.92
N SER A 58 3.21 -8.00 3.91
CA SER A 58 3.55 -9.29 4.52
C SER A 58 3.40 -10.42 3.48
N PRO A 59 4.12 -11.54 3.60
CA PRO A 59 3.93 -12.67 2.68
C PRO A 59 2.51 -13.26 2.81
N ASN A 60 2.02 -13.85 1.72
CA ASN A 60 0.75 -14.60 1.64
C ASN A 60 -0.50 -13.78 1.97
N ILE A 61 -0.55 -12.52 1.51
CA ILE A 61 -1.79 -11.74 1.60
C ILE A 61 -2.84 -12.33 0.65
N PRO A 62 -3.99 -12.79 1.15
CA PRO A 62 -5.01 -13.41 0.29
C PRO A 62 -5.56 -12.39 -0.71
N LYS A 63 -6.09 -12.88 -1.84
CA LYS A 63 -6.86 -12.03 -2.76
C LYS A 63 -8.07 -11.44 -2.03
N PRO A 64 -8.51 -10.22 -2.38
CA PRO A 64 -9.78 -9.72 -1.88
C PRO A 64 -10.93 -10.64 -2.35
N PRO A 65 -12.05 -10.70 -1.62
CA PRO A 65 -13.23 -11.43 -2.07
C PRO A 65 -13.68 -11.03 -3.48
N PRO A 66 -14.37 -11.91 -4.23
CA PRO A 66 -14.87 -11.59 -5.57
C PRO A 66 -15.66 -10.28 -5.61
N GLN A 67 -15.50 -9.51 -6.69
CA GLN A 67 -16.17 -8.22 -6.91
C GLN A 67 -15.79 -7.12 -5.88
N THR A 68 -14.74 -7.34 -5.09
CA THR A 68 -14.19 -6.33 -4.18
C THR A 68 -12.74 -6.03 -4.53
N GLU A 69 -12.25 -4.86 -4.11
CA GLU A 69 -10.83 -4.51 -4.24
C GLU A 69 -10.25 -4.01 -2.92
N ARG A 70 -8.93 -4.16 -2.76
CA ARG A 70 -8.18 -3.62 -1.63
C ARG A 70 -7.78 -2.18 -1.95
N LEU A 71 -8.30 -1.22 -1.19
CA LEU A 71 -7.91 0.18 -1.28
C LEU A 71 -7.14 0.63 -0.03
N GLN A 72 -5.98 1.23 -0.25
CA GLN A 72 -5.09 1.74 0.79
C GLN A 72 -4.77 3.20 0.52
N ILE A 73 -4.71 3.98 1.59
CA ILE A 73 -4.55 5.43 1.57
C ILE A 73 -3.26 5.75 2.30
N MET A 74 -2.32 6.35 1.58
CA MET A 74 -1.12 6.89 2.20
C MET A 74 -1.51 8.09 3.08
N ARG A 75 -1.07 8.11 4.34
CA ARG A 75 -1.23 9.30 5.17
C ARG A 75 -0.45 10.48 4.62
N SER A 76 -0.95 11.69 4.85
CA SER A 76 -0.29 12.93 4.43
C SER A 76 1.12 13.10 5.00
N ASP A 77 1.39 12.53 6.18
CA ASP A 77 2.70 12.54 6.84
C ASP A 77 3.63 11.39 6.42
N LEU A 78 3.19 10.53 5.48
CA LEU A 78 3.90 9.34 5.02
C LEU A 78 4.31 8.36 6.15
N SER A 79 3.64 8.41 7.30
CA SER A 79 3.98 7.56 8.45
C SER A 79 3.50 6.11 8.28
N LYS A 80 2.38 5.92 7.57
CA LYS A 80 1.76 4.62 7.30
C LYS A 80 0.76 4.66 6.15
N LEU A 81 0.45 3.50 5.60
CA LEU A 81 -0.74 3.29 4.79
C LEU A 81 -1.90 2.89 5.70
N ASP A 82 -3.01 3.60 5.60
CA ASP A 82 -4.27 3.24 6.21
C ASP A 82 -5.15 2.48 5.22
N ARG A 83 -6.02 1.61 5.74
CA ARG A 83 -7.08 0.97 4.95
C ARG A 83 -8.23 1.95 4.77
N ALA A 84 -8.87 1.97 3.60
CA ALA A 84 -10.03 2.83 3.37
C ALA A 84 -11.24 2.42 4.24
N LYS A 85 -11.37 1.13 4.54
CA LYS A 85 -12.42 0.53 5.38
C LYS A 85 -11.86 -0.59 6.24
N GLY A 86 -12.33 -0.69 7.48
CA GLY A 86 -11.99 -1.77 8.41
C GLY A 86 -13.12 -2.78 8.60
N LYS A 87 -12.86 -3.77 9.46
CA LYS A 87 -13.83 -4.81 9.80
C LYS A 87 -15.19 -4.25 10.20
N THR A 88 -15.22 -3.24 11.09
CA THR A 88 -16.45 -2.60 11.55
C THR A 88 -17.23 -1.91 10.44
N ASP A 89 -16.54 -1.33 9.46
CA ASP A 89 -17.20 -0.72 8.31
C ASP A 89 -17.85 -1.78 7.41
N VAL A 90 -17.14 -2.91 7.20
CA VAL A 90 -17.67 -4.06 6.45
C VAL A 90 -18.86 -4.68 7.18
N ASP A 91 -18.76 -4.90 8.49
CA ASP A 91 -19.85 -5.42 9.31
C ASP A 91 -21.09 -4.52 9.23
N ARG A 92 -20.90 -3.19 9.27
CA ARG A 92 -21.99 -2.23 9.10
C ARG A 92 -22.60 -2.30 7.70
N PHE A 93 -21.77 -2.31 6.66
CA PHE A 93 -22.23 -2.44 5.28
C PHE A 93 -23.08 -3.70 5.07
N LEU A 94 -22.62 -4.85 5.58
CA LEU A 94 -23.34 -6.12 5.44
C LEU A 94 -24.65 -6.15 6.24
N LYS A 95 -24.71 -5.43 7.37
CA LYS A 95 -25.96 -5.25 8.12
C LYS A 95 -26.99 -4.42 7.32
N ASP A 96 -26.52 -3.38 6.65
CA ASP A 96 -27.38 -2.46 5.89
C ASP A 96 -27.75 -3.02 4.49
N ASN A 97 -27.01 -4.02 3.99
CA ASN A 97 -27.18 -4.63 2.67
C ASN A 97 -27.13 -6.18 2.78
N PRO A 98 -28.19 -6.82 3.33
CA PRO A 98 -28.20 -8.24 3.65
C PRO A 98 -28.09 -9.17 2.42
N GLU A 99 -28.39 -8.70 1.22
CA GLU A 99 -28.22 -9.45 -0.02
C GLU A 99 -26.77 -9.91 -0.26
N TYR A 100 -25.80 -9.18 0.27
CA TYR A 100 -24.38 -9.51 0.16
C TYR A 100 -23.90 -10.53 1.20
N THR A 101 -24.67 -10.82 2.27
CA THR A 101 -24.20 -11.71 3.35
C THR A 101 -24.08 -13.18 2.91
N THR A 102 -24.71 -13.54 1.79
CA THR A 102 -24.62 -14.88 1.21
C THR A 102 -23.26 -15.17 0.58
N THR A 103 -22.54 -14.12 0.15
CA THR A 103 -21.26 -14.23 -0.58
C THR A 103 -20.11 -13.56 0.14
N LEU A 104 -20.38 -12.58 0.99
CA LEU A 104 -19.39 -11.81 1.73
C LEU A 104 -19.59 -11.95 3.23
N SER A 105 -18.46 -12.11 3.94
CA SER A 105 -18.37 -11.98 5.39
C SER A 105 -17.15 -11.14 5.73
N ALA A 106 -17.15 -10.45 6.87
CA ALA A 106 -15.99 -9.66 7.28
C ALA A 106 -14.72 -10.50 7.49
N SER A 107 -14.84 -11.80 7.78
CA SER A 107 -13.70 -12.74 7.86
C SER A 107 -13.11 -13.10 6.50
N ASN A 108 -13.80 -12.85 5.39
CA ASN A 108 -13.26 -13.08 4.05
C ASN A 108 -12.24 -11.99 3.65
N PHE A 109 -12.13 -10.90 4.43
CA PHE A 109 -11.24 -9.78 4.12
C PHE A 109 -9.96 -9.85 4.95
N ASP A 110 -8.82 -9.61 4.30
CA ASP A 110 -7.57 -9.31 4.98
C ASP A 110 -7.37 -7.80 5.11
N PHE A 111 -7.14 -7.37 6.35
CA PHE A 111 -6.96 -5.96 6.70
C PHE A 111 -5.52 -5.59 7.04
N SER A 112 -4.54 -6.42 6.66
CA SER A 112 -3.12 -6.08 6.80
C SER A 112 -2.79 -4.81 6.00
N THR A 113 -1.73 -4.12 6.40
CA THR A 113 -1.23 -2.92 5.70
C THR A 113 0.25 -3.11 5.36
N PRO A 114 0.69 -2.74 4.13
CA PRO A 114 2.09 -2.71 3.79
C PRO A 114 2.87 -1.80 4.74
N LYS A 115 4.12 -2.16 4.97
CA LYS A 115 5.08 -1.30 5.65
C LYS A 115 5.73 -0.37 4.64
N ILE A 116 5.77 0.92 4.96
CA ILE A 116 6.53 1.91 4.19
C ILE A 116 8.01 1.69 4.44
N ILE A 117 8.80 1.71 3.38
CA ILE A 117 10.25 1.65 3.46
C ILE A 117 10.81 3.07 3.59
N LYS A 118 11.09 3.48 4.83
CA LYS A 118 11.33 4.89 5.19
C LYS A 118 12.56 5.50 4.49
N GLU A 119 13.58 4.71 4.22
CA GLU A 119 14.79 5.15 3.52
C GLU A 119 14.52 5.57 2.07
N THR A 120 13.40 5.15 1.48
CA THR A 120 13.02 5.52 0.11
C THR A 120 12.24 6.83 0.03
N ILE A 121 11.85 7.41 1.17
CA ILE A 121 11.18 8.70 1.21
C ILE A 121 12.22 9.79 0.89
N SER A 122 12.05 10.48 -0.23
CA SER A 122 12.96 11.54 -0.67
C SER A 122 12.99 12.74 0.29
N GLU A 123 14.11 13.47 0.31
CA GLU A 123 14.22 14.73 1.06
C GLU A 123 13.21 15.78 0.58
N SER A 124 12.92 15.81 -0.73
CA SER A 124 11.88 16.68 -1.28
C SER A 124 10.49 16.36 -0.73
N ALA A 125 10.15 15.07 -0.58
CA ALA A 125 8.90 14.65 0.02
C ALA A 125 8.84 15.04 1.50
N LYS A 126 9.90 14.80 2.27
CA LYS A 126 10.00 15.21 3.69
C LYS A 126 9.84 16.71 3.86
N TRP A 127 10.49 17.49 3.00
CA TRP A 127 10.37 18.95 3.00
C TRP A 127 8.94 19.40 2.69
N ALA A 128 8.29 18.79 1.69
CA ALA A 128 6.92 19.11 1.33
C ALA A 128 5.94 18.84 2.48
N ILE A 129 6.08 17.70 3.17
CA ILE A 129 5.31 17.38 4.38
C ILE A 129 5.53 18.44 5.47
N THR A 130 6.79 18.79 5.73
CA THR A 130 7.15 19.77 6.77
C THR A 130 6.61 21.16 6.44
N LYS A 131 6.62 21.55 5.17
CA LYS A 131 6.03 22.81 4.70
C LYS A 131 4.51 22.80 4.88
N ALA A 132 3.83 21.75 4.43
CA ALA A 132 2.38 21.62 4.58
C ALA A 132 1.95 21.64 6.06
N GLY A 133 2.71 20.99 6.95
CA GLY A 133 2.46 21.02 8.39
C GLY A 133 2.59 22.43 8.99
N ARG A 134 3.55 23.23 8.52
CA ARG A 134 3.69 24.64 8.93
C ARG A 134 2.55 25.51 8.42
N GLU A 135 2.13 25.31 7.18
CA GLU A 135 1.00 26.05 6.58
C GLU A 135 -0.30 25.74 7.32
N ALA A 136 -0.60 24.46 7.58
CA ALA A 136 -1.77 24.07 8.35
C ALA A 136 -1.76 24.61 9.80
N TYR A 137 -0.60 24.63 10.45
CA TYR A 137 -0.47 25.26 11.78
C TYR A 137 -0.75 26.76 11.74
N ASN A 138 -0.23 27.46 10.74
CA ASN A 138 -0.44 28.90 10.59
C ASN A 138 -1.91 29.23 10.30
N GLU A 139 -2.60 28.45 9.47
CA GLU A 139 -4.05 28.60 9.22
C GLU A 139 -4.88 28.41 10.50
N LEU A 140 -4.59 27.36 11.28
CA LEU A 140 -5.23 27.16 12.58
C LEU A 140 -4.95 28.32 13.56
N ALA A 141 -3.73 28.86 13.57
CA ALA A 141 -3.34 29.95 14.46
C ALA A 141 -4.04 31.27 14.10
N THR A 142 -4.42 31.48 12.84
CA THR A 142 -5.18 32.66 12.42
C THR A 142 -6.68 32.61 12.77
N ASP A 143 -7.22 31.40 13.01
CA ASP A 143 -8.62 31.19 13.38
C ASP A 143 -8.87 31.22 14.90
N VAL A 144 -7.83 31.35 15.74
CA VAL A 144 -7.99 31.52 17.19
C VAL A 144 -8.28 33.00 17.49
N PRO A 145 -9.48 33.36 18.01
CA PRO A 145 -9.75 34.74 18.40
C PRO A 145 -8.77 35.17 19.49
N SER A 146 -8.13 36.32 19.30
CA SER A 146 -7.26 36.94 20.29
C SER A 146 -8.07 37.26 21.54
N ALA A 147 -8.06 36.36 22.53
CA ALA A 147 -8.50 36.64 23.88
C ALA A 147 -7.42 37.47 24.59
N SER A 148 -7.23 38.72 24.15
CA SER A 148 -6.46 39.72 24.88
C SER A 148 -7.43 40.62 25.65
N GLY A 149 -7.86 40.12 26.80
CA GLY A 149 -8.47 40.91 27.85
C GLY A 149 -7.42 41.25 28.91
N LYS A 150 -7.05 42.53 29.00
CA LYS A 150 -7.12 43.36 30.22
C LYS A 150 -6.60 44.76 29.91
#